data_AF-A0A6P7GSH4-F1
#
_entry.id   AF-A0A6P7GSH4-F1
#
_cell.length_a   1.000
_cell.length_b   1.000
_cell.length_c   1.000
_cell.angle_alpha   90.00
_cell.angle_beta   90.00
_cell.angle_gamma   90.00
#
_symmetry.space_group_name_H-M   'P 1'
#
loop_
_entity.id
_entity.type
_entity.pdbx_description
1 polymer ?
#
loop_
_entity_poly.entity_id
_entity_poly.type
_entity_poly.pdbx_seq_one_letter_code
_entity_poly.pdbx_strand_id
1 'polypeptide(L)'
;MELGTKEQKTWTSSQTKLLLSLYTEMSVKVGKVGHLKTKKKMWKAISAAMAEKGHSFTEIQVENKYKSLDRQYKATIRNNKLTGRSRATFEFTKELDEINLEKKTLFPEYLLGRRGSGSSTDDLKRKAGLVTVAETVSRLSPIATCSSHSDIQEVTSPISPGTETTRLPPAQKRRSTVEEIQRMNEQKDRELSIRQQEIELEGKMLQAYKERTSVIKKKMELAERYIVIEETKLGINKK
;
A
#
# COMPACT_ATOMS: atom_id res chain seq x y z
N MET A 1 36.96 -1.88 -6.11
CA MET A 1 35.74 -2.61 -5.70
C MET A 1 35.13 -1.86 -4.53
N GLU A 2 34.11 -1.04 -4.79
CA GLU A 2 33.39 -0.36 -3.71
C GLU A 2 32.52 -1.36 -2.97
N LEU A 3 32.84 -1.58 -1.69
CA LEU A 3 32.01 -2.31 -0.76
C LEU A 3 30.76 -1.47 -0.48
N GLY A 4 29.65 -1.79 -1.14
CA GLY A 4 28.35 -1.19 -0.87
C GLY A 4 27.84 -1.59 0.51
N THR A 5 28.22 -0.83 1.53
CA THR A 5 27.58 -0.86 2.84
C THR A 5 26.09 -0.59 2.64
N LYS A 6 25.23 -1.54 3.06
CA LYS A 6 23.79 -1.30 3.13
C LYS A 6 23.54 -0.31 4.26
N GLU A 7 23.66 0.98 3.98
CA GLU A 7 23.31 2.01 4.95
C GLU A 7 21.86 1.82 5.39
N GLN A 8 21.70 1.45 6.66
CA GLN A 8 20.40 1.34 7.32
C GLN A 8 19.86 2.74 7.51
N LYS A 9 19.09 3.22 6.53
CA LYS A 9 18.50 4.56 6.60
C LYS A 9 17.43 4.59 7.70
N THR A 10 17.66 5.43 8.71
CA THR A 10 16.75 5.61 9.84
C THR A 10 15.52 6.40 9.41
N TRP A 11 14.35 5.96 9.85
CA TRP A 11 13.08 6.61 9.55
C TRP A 11 12.65 7.46 10.74
N THR A 12 12.45 8.76 10.53
CA THR A 12 11.86 9.64 11.54
C THR A 12 10.34 9.49 11.59
N SER A 13 9.73 9.97 12.68
CA SER A 13 8.26 10.02 12.80
C SER A 13 7.63 10.89 11.70
N SER A 14 8.24 12.04 11.39
CA SER A 14 7.79 12.92 10.30
C SER A 14 7.82 12.25 8.93
N GLN A 15 8.90 11.55 8.59
CA GLN A 15 9.03 10.79 7.34
C GLN A 15 7.98 9.67 7.27
N THR A 16 7.75 9.00 8.39
CA THR A 16 6.77 7.90 8.47
C THR A 16 5.34 8.41 8.29
N LYS A 17 4.98 9.54 8.91
CA LYS A 17 3.67 10.18 8.71
C LYS A 17 3.47 10.63 7.27
N LEU A 18 4.50 11.24 6.66
CA LEU A 18 4.48 11.62 5.26
C LEU A 18 4.26 10.41 4.33
N LEU A 19 4.92 9.29 4.61
CA LEU A 19 4.71 8.04 3.87
C LEU A 19 3.25 7.59 3.96
N LEU A 20 2.68 7.56 5.16
CA LEU A 20 1.30 7.12 5.36
C LEU A 20 0.29 8.04 4.65
N SER A 21 0.51 9.36 4.68
CA SER A 21 -0.35 10.32 3.97
C SER A 21 -0.25 10.22 2.44
N LEU A 22 0.95 9.97 1.90
CA LEU A 22 1.10 9.73 0.46
C LEU A 22 0.47 8.41 0.04
N TYR A 23 0.52 7.40 0.91
CA TYR A 23 -0.11 6.11 0.66
C TYR A 23 -1.63 6.21 0.61
N THR A 24 -2.28 6.89 1.56
CA THR A 24 -3.75 7.08 1.54
C THR A 24 -4.17 7.69 0.20
N GLU A 25 -3.57 8.82 -0.18
CA GLU A 25 -3.90 9.56 -1.39
C GLU A 25 -3.71 8.73 -2.67
N MET A 26 -2.60 8.01 -2.77
CA MET A 26 -2.25 7.27 -3.99
C MET A 26 -2.95 5.92 -4.08
N SER A 27 -3.23 5.26 -2.94
CA SER A 27 -3.84 3.92 -2.92
C SER A 27 -5.23 3.88 -3.53
N VAL A 28 -6.02 4.95 -3.36
CA VAL A 28 -7.36 5.10 -3.95
C VAL A 28 -7.29 5.27 -5.47
N LYS A 29 -6.20 5.83 -5.99
CA LYS A 29 -5.97 6.09 -7.42
C LYS A 29 -5.45 4.84 -8.16
N VAL A 30 -4.88 3.87 -7.45
CA VAL A 30 -4.35 2.64 -8.07
C VAL A 30 -5.44 1.88 -8.80
N GLY A 31 -5.21 1.60 -10.08
CA GLY A 31 -6.17 0.90 -10.94
C GLY A 31 -7.35 1.75 -11.45
N LYS A 32 -7.54 2.97 -10.93
CA LYS A 32 -8.55 3.93 -11.41
C LYS A 32 -7.96 4.92 -12.42
N VAL A 33 -6.70 5.30 -12.24
CA VAL A 33 -6.01 6.27 -13.08
C VAL A 33 -5.01 5.55 -14.01
N GLY A 34 -5.04 5.86 -15.32
CA GLY A 34 -4.32 5.15 -16.38
C GLY A 34 -2.82 4.98 -16.16
N HIS A 35 -2.14 5.93 -15.51
CA HIS A 35 -0.69 5.84 -15.25
C HIS A 35 -0.33 5.08 -13.94
N LEU A 36 -1.29 4.86 -13.03
CA LEU A 36 -1.10 4.18 -11.74
C LEU A 36 -1.74 2.76 -11.73
N LYS A 37 -1.51 1.96 -12.78
CA LYS A 37 -2.13 0.63 -12.93
C LYS A 37 -1.74 -0.40 -11.85
N THR A 38 -0.56 -0.27 -11.25
CA THR A 38 0.01 -1.30 -10.36
C THR A 38 0.58 -0.69 -9.09
N LYS A 39 0.52 -1.43 -7.97
CA LYS A 39 1.15 -1.04 -6.70
C LYS A 39 2.64 -0.71 -6.83
N LYS A 40 3.37 -1.39 -7.73
CA LYS A 40 4.78 -1.06 -8.03
C LYS A 40 4.93 0.38 -8.53
N LYS A 41 4.09 0.83 -9.48
CA LYS A 41 4.10 2.21 -9.98
C LYS A 41 3.74 3.20 -8.87
N MET A 42 2.80 2.83 -8.00
CA MET A 42 2.44 3.63 -6.82
C MET A 42 3.64 3.79 -5.86
N TRP A 43 4.37 2.72 -5.54
CA TRP A 43 5.55 2.81 -4.67
C TRP A 43 6.66 3.68 -5.28
N LYS A 44 6.87 3.59 -6.59
CA LYS A 44 7.77 4.47 -7.32
C LYS A 44 7.34 5.94 -7.22
N ALA A 45 6.05 6.22 -7.40
CA ALA A 45 5.51 7.56 -7.29
C ALA A 45 5.64 8.13 -5.86
N ILE A 46 5.38 7.32 -4.83
CA ILE A 46 5.56 7.72 -3.42
C ILE A 46 7.04 8.01 -3.14
N SER A 47 7.96 7.16 -3.63
CA SER A 47 9.40 7.37 -3.51
C SER A 47 9.84 8.69 -4.15
N ALA A 48 9.34 9.03 -5.34
CA ALA A 48 9.60 10.30 -5.99
C ALA A 48 9.04 11.50 -5.19
N ALA A 49 7.79 11.42 -4.75
CA ALA A 49 7.16 12.47 -3.94
C ALA A 49 7.84 12.69 -2.58
N MET A 50 8.42 11.62 -1.98
CA MET A 50 9.25 11.76 -0.79
C MET A 50 10.59 12.44 -1.11
N ALA A 51 11.20 12.14 -2.25
CA ALA A 51 12.45 12.77 -2.68
C ALA A 51 12.27 14.28 -2.94
N GLU A 52 11.16 14.70 -3.54
CA GLU A 52 10.79 16.12 -3.72
C GLU A 52 10.71 16.88 -2.39
N LYS A 53 10.33 16.19 -1.31
CA LYS A 53 10.28 16.74 0.06
C LYS A 53 11.62 16.63 0.81
N GLY A 54 12.70 16.31 0.12
CA GLY A 54 14.05 16.19 0.69
C GLY A 54 14.33 14.85 1.36
N HIS A 55 13.54 13.81 1.08
CA HIS A 55 13.69 12.48 1.67
C HIS A 55 13.92 11.40 0.63
N SER A 56 15.19 11.11 0.33
CA SER A 56 15.55 10.12 -0.69
C SER A 56 15.42 8.68 -0.18
N PHE A 57 14.36 7.98 -0.53
CA PHE A 57 14.20 6.54 -0.27
C PHE A 57 13.86 5.82 -1.57
N THR A 58 14.37 4.60 -1.76
CA THR A 58 14.03 3.78 -2.93
C THR A 58 12.61 3.20 -2.80
N GLU A 59 11.99 2.85 -3.93
CA GLU A 59 10.65 2.25 -3.96
C GLU A 59 10.54 1.01 -3.05
N ILE A 60 11.60 0.20 -2.98
CA ILE A 60 11.65 -1.02 -2.14
C ILE A 60 11.73 -0.65 -0.65
N GLN A 61 12.52 0.37 -0.29
CA GLN A 61 12.62 0.84 1.10
C GLN A 61 11.28 1.38 1.59
N VAL A 62 10.61 2.19 0.77
CA VAL A 62 9.28 2.75 1.03
C VAL A 62 8.26 1.63 1.23
N GLU A 63 8.21 0.67 0.30
CA GLU A 63 7.30 -0.47 0.38
C GLU A 63 7.53 -1.32 1.63
N ASN A 64 8.80 -1.66 1.92
CA ASN A 64 9.15 -2.46 3.09
C ASN A 64 8.82 -1.75 4.40
N LYS A 65 9.05 -0.43 4.47
CA LYS A 65 8.68 0.38 5.64
C LYS A 65 7.18 0.31 5.86
N TYR A 66 6.37 0.56 4.83
CA TYR A 66 4.92 0.49 4.93
C TYR A 66 4.45 -0.91 5.40
N LYS A 67 4.98 -1.99 4.79
CA LYS A 67 4.65 -3.37 5.18
C LYS A 67 5.02 -3.67 6.63
N SER A 68 6.13 -3.15 7.11
CA SER A 68 6.56 -3.30 8.51
C SER A 68 5.57 -2.61 9.46
N LEU A 69 5.17 -1.37 9.15
CA LEU A 69 4.17 -0.62 9.94
C LEU A 69 2.82 -1.35 9.99
N ASP A 70 2.33 -1.83 8.85
CA ASP A 70 1.07 -2.58 8.77
C ASP A 70 1.12 -3.88 9.61
N ARG A 71 2.24 -4.60 9.60
CA ARG A 71 2.44 -5.79 10.44
C ARG A 71 2.45 -5.46 11.93
N GLN A 72 3.18 -4.42 12.34
CA GLN A 72 3.25 -3.97 13.73
C GLN A 72 1.88 -3.54 14.24
N TYR A 73 1.16 -2.73 13.46
CA TYR A 73 -0.20 -2.33 13.77
C TYR A 73 -1.13 -3.54 13.96
N LYS A 74 -1.14 -4.49 13.02
CA LYS A 74 -1.96 -5.72 13.15
C LYS A 74 -1.56 -6.56 14.35
N ALA A 75 -0.27 -6.60 14.70
CA ALA A 75 0.21 -7.29 15.89
C ALA A 75 -0.31 -6.62 17.18
N THR A 76 -0.25 -5.29 17.25
CA THR A 76 -0.81 -4.51 18.37
C THR A 76 -2.32 -4.72 18.52
N ILE A 77 -3.08 -4.64 17.43
CA ILE A 77 -4.53 -4.90 17.46
C ILE A 77 -4.82 -6.34 17.92
N ARG A 78 -4.07 -7.32 17.43
CA ARG A 78 -4.21 -8.72 17.88
C ARG A 78 -3.92 -8.85 19.37
N ASN A 79 -2.84 -8.24 19.86
CA ASN A 79 -2.47 -8.31 21.28
C ASN A 79 -3.58 -7.76 22.18
N ASN A 80 -4.16 -6.62 21.79
CA ASN A 80 -5.23 -5.96 22.55
C ASN A 80 -6.57 -6.69 22.52
N LYS A 81 -6.76 -7.65 21.58
CA LYS A 81 -7.95 -8.50 21.55
C LYS A 81 -7.86 -9.71 22.47
N LEU A 82 -6.65 -10.11 22.87
CA LEU A 82 -6.45 -11.28 23.72
C LEU A 82 -6.59 -10.89 25.20
N THR A 83 -7.31 -11.70 25.96
CA THR A 83 -7.47 -11.53 27.41
C THR A 83 -6.18 -11.89 28.16
N GLY A 84 -5.95 -11.24 29.30
CA GLY A 84 -4.79 -11.51 30.15
C GLY A 84 -3.44 -10.95 29.66
N ARG A 85 -3.44 -10.15 28.57
CA ARG A 85 -2.25 -9.43 28.09
C ARG A 85 -2.31 -7.95 28.43
N SER A 86 -1.14 -7.33 28.59
CA SER A 86 -1.05 -5.88 28.74
C SER A 86 -1.49 -5.17 27.46
N ARG A 87 -2.11 -3.99 27.61
CA ARG A 87 -2.47 -3.15 26.46
C ARG A 87 -1.21 -2.64 25.78
N ALA A 88 -1.13 -2.82 24.47
CA ALA A 88 -0.08 -2.30 23.62
C ALA A 88 -0.58 -1.08 22.85
N THR A 89 0.25 -0.04 22.78
CA THR A 89 0.01 1.17 21.98
C THR A 89 1.02 1.23 20.84
N PHE A 90 0.60 1.76 19.70
CA PHE A 90 1.49 1.97 18.56
C PHE A 90 1.32 3.40 18.02
N GLU A 91 2.44 4.07 17.74
CA GLU A 91 2.50 5.51 17.47
C GLU A 91 1.61 5.93 16.29
N PHE A 92 1.60 5.14 15.22
CA PHE A 92 0.86 5.43 13.98
C PHE A 92 -0.47 4.66 13.86
N THR A 93 -1.11 4.40 15.01
CA THR A 93 -2.38 3.65 15.05
C THR A 93 -3.49 4.37 14.31
N LYS A 94 -3.64 5.69 14.53
CA LYS A 94 -4.73 6.49 13.95
C LYS A 94 -4.67 6.51 12.42
N GLU A 95 -3.48 6.76 11.87
CA GLU A 95 -3.24 6.84 10.43
C GLU A 95 -3.49 5.49 9.75
N LEU A 96 -3.08 4.38 10.39
CA LEU A 96 -3.31 3.04 9.86
C LEU A 96 -4.75 2.55 10.07
N ASP A 97 -5.43 2.99 11.12
CA ASP A 97 -6.86 2.73 11.31
C ASP A 97 -7.66 3.33 10.14
N GLU A 98 -7.39 4.60 9.78
CA GLU A 98 -8.02 5.29 8.65
C GLU A 98 -7.81 4.52 7.33
N ILE A 99 -6.56 4.19 7.00
CA ILE A 99 -6.19 3.40 5.80
C ILE A 99 -6.92 2.05 5.75
N ASN A 100 -7.16 1.42 6.89
CA ASN A 100 -7.77 0.09 6.97
C ASN A 100 -9.30 0.14 7.11
N LEU A 101 -9.88 1.27 7.51
CA LEU A 101 -11.33 1.47 7.58
C LEU A 101 -11.93 1.61 6.18
N GLU A 102 -11.27 2.38 5.30
CA GLU A 102 -11.69 2.59 3.92
C GLU A 102 -11.80 1.28 3.10
N LYS A 103 -11.08 0.23 3.52
CA LYS A 103 -11.14 -1.10 2.89
C LYS A 103 -12.32 -1.96 3.38
N LYS A 104 -12.92 -1.63 4.52
CA LYS A 104 -13.98 -2.42 5.18
C LYS A 104 -15.39 -1.94 4.85
N THR A 105 -15.55 -0.82 4.15
CA THR A 105 -16.84 -0.29 3.66
C THR A 105 -17.41 -1.07 2.46
N LEU A 106 -17.13 -2.36 2.36
CA LEU A 106 -17.77 -3.28 1.43
C LEU A 106 -18.58 -4.27 2.26
N PHE A 107 -19.81 -3.89 2.60
CA PHE A 107 -20.79 -4.83 3.13
C PHE A 107 -21.23 -5.72 1.96
N PRO A 108 -20.95 -7.03 1.96
CA PRO A 108 -21.60 -7.91 1.00
C PRO A 108 -23.09 -7.97 1.37
N GLU A 109 -23.93 -7.31 0.56
CA GLU A 109 -25.38 -7.25 0.75
C GLU A 109 -26.06 -8.63 0.70
N TYR A 110 -25.34 -9.68 0.29
CA TYR A 110 -25.89 -11.03 0.18
C TYR A 110 -24.95 -12.06 0.79
N LEU A 111 -25.07 -12.27 2.10
CA LEU A 111 -24.82 -13.60 2.65
C LEU A 111 -26.01 -14.48 2.23
N LEU A 112 -25.90 -15.14 1.07
CA LEU A 112 -26.79 -16.24 0.70
C LEU A 112 -26.49 -17.42 1.64
N GLY A 113 -27.03 -17.31 2.86
CA GLY A 113 -27.09 -18.40 3.82
C GLY A 113 -27.94 -19.52 3.23
N ARG A 114 -27.41 -20.74 3.31
CA ARG A 114 -28.18 -21.97 3.12
C ARG A 114 -29.41 -21.89 4.02
N ARG A 115 -30.60 -21.82 3.43
CA ARG A 115 -31.87 -21.89 4.15
C ARG A 115 -31.88 -23.11 5.06
N GLY A 116 -32.03 -22.87 6.35
CA GLY A 116 -32.24 -23.88 7.36
C GLY A 116 -32.76 -23.21 8.62
N SER A 117 -34.09 -23.14 8.71
CA SER A 117 -34.92 -22.87 9.90
C SER A 117 -34.66 -21.59 10.69
N GLY A 118 -35.67 -20.71 10.68
CA GLY A 118 -35.64 -19.44 11.37
C GLY A 118 -35.65 -19.54 12.89
N SER A 119 -35.28 -18.43 13.51
CA SER A 119 -35.91 -17.97 14.74
C SER A 119 -35.78 -16.46 14.82
N SER A 120 -36.93 -15.85 15.10
CA SER A 120 -37.26 -14.51 15.59
C SER A 120 -36.17 -13.45 15.68
N THR A 121 -36.52 -12.29 15.12
CA THR A 121 -36.06 -10.97 15.59
C THR A 121 -36.34 -10.80 17.09
N ASP A 122 -35.52 -9.96 17.73
CA ASP A 122 -35.57 -9.48 19.12
C ASP A 122 -34.64 -10.21 20.10
N ASP A 123 -33.46 -9.61 20.34
CA ASP A 123 -32.88 -9.38 21.69
C ASP A 123 -31.45 -8.82 21.59
N LEU A 124 -31.35 -7.52 21.31
CA LEU A 124 -30.25 -6.74 21.87
C LEU A 124 -30.60 -6.43 23.32
N LYS A 125 -29.69 -6.79 24.23
CA LYS A 125 -29.49 -6.29 25.62
C LYS A 125 -29.91 -7.27 26.74
N ARG A 126 -28.94 -8.03 27.27
CA ARG A 126 -28.57 -8.05 28.72
C ARG A 126 -27.55 -9.15 29.08
N LYS A 127 -26.63 -8.75 29.98
CA LYS A 127 -25.86 -9.51 30.98
C LYS A 127 -24.75 -10.45 30.46
N ALA A 128 -23.47 -10.25 30.78
CA ALA A 128 -22.82 -10.16 32.09
C ALA A 128 -23.02 -11.42 32.96
N GLY A 129 -21.99 -12.26 32.96
CA GLY A 129 -21.65 -13.21 34.03
C GLY A 129 -22.42 -14.51 34.07
N LEU A 130 -21.77 -15.63 33.69
CA LEU A 130 -21.86 -16.86 34.46
C LEU A 130 -20.63 -17.75 34.24
N VAL A 131 -20.04 -18.11 35.37
CA VAL A 131 -18.98 -19.10 35.56
C VAL A 131 -19.61 -20.49 35.47
N THR A 132 -18.99 -21.43 34.73
CA THR A 132 -19.16 -22.87 34.98
C THR A 132 -17.82 -23.57 34.77
N VAL A 133 -17.49 -24.37 35.78
CA VAL A 133 -16.26 -25.13 36.00
C VAL A 133 -16.47 -26.58 35.52
N ALA A 134 -15.36 -27.32 35.43
CA ALA A 134 -15.21 -28.78 35.25
C ALA A 134 -15.18 -29.29 33.78
N GLU A 135 -14.35 -30.23 33.34
CA GLU A 135 -13.29 -31.03 33.98
C GLU A 135 -12.51 -31.83 32.91
N THR A 136 -11.24 -32.15 33.19
CA THR A 136 -10.49 -33.38 32.77
C THR A 136 -10.17 -33.59 31.27
N VAL A 137 -9.05 -34.16 30.78
CA VAL A 137 -7.94 -34.99 31.30
C VAL A 137 -6.71 -34.87 30.36
N SER A 138 -5.52 -34.98 30.95
CA SER A 138 -4.29 -35.66 30.48
C SER A 138 -3.89 -35.71 28.99
N ARG A 139 -2.76 -35.08 28.64
CA ARG A 139 -1.51 -35.80 28.26
C ARG A 139 -0.31 -34.84 28.12
N LEU A 140 0.71 -35.06 28.94
CA LEU A 140 2.08 -34.54 28.76
C LEU A 140 3.01 -35.72 28.46
N SER A 141 4.04 -35.47 27.64
CA SER A 141 5.44 -35.90 27.85
C SER A 141 6.32 -35.46 26.64
N PRO A 142 7.66 -35.43 26.75
CA PRO A 142 8.47 -34.93 27.87
C PRO A 142 9.64 -34.01 27.43
N ILE A 143 10.14 -33.27 28.42
CA ILE A 143 11.41 -32.52 28.43
C ILE A 143 12.60 -33.49 28.53
N ALA A 144 13.70 -33.18 27.83
CA ALA A 144 15.03 -33.70 28.15
C ALA A 144 15.94 -32.54 28.60
N THR A 145 16.35 -32.61 29.86
CA THR A 145 17.50 -31.95 30.49
C THR A 145 18.55 -33.08 30.66
N CYS A 146 19.86 -32.90 30.51
CA CYS A 146 20.77 -32.16 31.38
C CYS A 146 22.23 -32.29 30.91
N SER A 147 23.07 -31.30 31.29
CA SER A 147 24.45 -31.43 31.87
C SER A 147 25.58 -32.12 31.08
N SER A 148 26.86 -31.77 31.17
CA SER A 148 27.67 -30.73 31.84
C SER A 148 29.16 -30.99 31.47
N HIS A 149 30.00 -29.93 31.44
CA HIS A 149 31.46 -29.87 31.74
C HIS A 149 32.45 -30.74 30.90
N SER A 150 33.67 -30.32 30.53
CA SER A 150 34.71 -29.61 31.31
C SER A 150 35.82 -29.00 30.42
N ASP A 151 36.56 -28.05 31.01
CA ASP A 151 37.84 -27.41 30.64
C ASP A 151 38.99 -28.28 30.06
N ILE A 152 39.93 -27.66 29.32
CA ILE A 152 41.34 -27.37 29.75
C ILE A 152 42.11 -26.57 28.66
N GLN A 153 42.47 -25.33 29.04
CA GLN A 153 43.71 -24.52 28.90
C GLN A 153 44.66 -24.58 27.67
N GLU A 154 44.75 -23.40 27.01
CA GLU A 154 45.91 -22.53 26.71
C GLU A 154 47.35 -23.11 26.74
N VAL A 155 48.17 -22.78 25.72
CA VAL A 155 49.59 -22.33 25.82
C VAL A 155 50.15 -21.93 24.43
N THR A 156 50.44 -20.62 24.31
CA THR A 156 51.55 -19.92 23.59
C THR A 156 51.82 -20.10 22.07
N SER A 157 51.76 -18.97 21.36
CA SER A 157 52.40 -18.65 20.05
C SER A 157 53.95 -18.53 20.17
N PRO A 158 54.77 -18.17 19.13
CA PRO A 158 54.49 -17.74 17.74
C PRO A 158 55.49 -18.25 16.65
N ILE A 159 55.32 -17.84 15.37
CA ILE A 159 56.36 -17.38 14.37
C ILE A 159 55.79 -17.47 12.92
N SER A 160 55.74 -16.33 12.21
CA SER A 160 55.43 -16.15 10.76
C SER A 160 56.68 -16.41 9.87
N PRO A 161 56.76 -16.13 8.54
CA PRO A 161 55.76 -15.83 7.47
C PRO A 161 56.00 -16.63 6.14
N GLY A 162 55.05 -16.60 5.17
CA GLY A 162 55.38 -16.95 3.77
C GLY A 162 54.24 -17.39 2.81
N THR A 163 54.08 -16.61 1.74
CA THR A 163 53.64 -16.92 0.36
C THR A 163 52.18 -17.27 -0.02
N GLU A 164 51.64 -16.35 -0.83
CA GLU A 164 50.60 -16.39 -1.88
C GLU A 164 49.95 -17.74 -2.27
N THR A 165 48.61 -17.75 -2.37
CA THR A 165 47.87 -18.20 -3.57
C THR A 165 46.40 -17.77 -3.50
N THR A 166 46.03 -16.85 -4.41
CA THR A 166 44.81 -16.80 -5.24
C THR A 166 43.54 -17.53 -4.77
N ARG A 167 42.44 -16.76 -4.60
CA ARG A 167 41.14 -16.96 -5.30
C ARG A 167 40.17 -15.80 -5.00
N LEU A 168 40.04 -14.89 -5.96
CA LEU A 168 38.92 -13.93 -6.03
C LEU A 168 37.66 -14.64 -6.58
N PRO A 169 36.45 -14.29 -6.12
CA PRO A 169 35.21 -14.81 -6.70
C PRO A 169 34.92 -14.14 -8.05
N PRO A 170 34.37 -14.87 -9.06
CA PRO A 170 34.13 -14.29 -10.38
C PRO A 170 32.93 -13.35 -10.36
N ALA A 171 33.17 -12.11 -10.78
CA ALA A 171 32.15 -11.12 -11.09
C ALA A 171 31.29 -11.62 -12.27
N GLN A 172 30.03 -11.97 -11.99
CA GLN A 172 29.08 -12.35 -13.03
C GLN A 172 28.65 -11.12 -13.84
N LYS A 173 29.32 -10.94 -14.97
CA LYS A 173 28.95 -10.01 -16.05
C LYS A 173 27.63 -10.45 -16.64
N ARG A 174 26.55 -9.69 -16.41
CA ARG A 174 25.27 -9.86 -17.11
C ARG A 174 25.47 -9.56 -18.61
N ARG A 175 25.72 -10.58 -19.42
CA ARG A 175 25.44 -10.53 -20.87
C ARG A 175 24.00 -11.02 -21.04
N SER A 176 23.05 -10.11 -21.24
CA SER A 176 21.69 -10.47 -21.67
C SER A 176 21.78 -11.08 -23.06
N THR A 177 21.02 -12.15 -23.30
CA THR A 177 20.96 -12.77 -24.62
C THR A 177 20.31 -11.81 -25.63
N VAL A 178 20.67 -11.91 -26.90
CA VAL A 178 20.10 -11.06 -27.97
C VAL A 178 18.57 -11.17 -28.02
N GLU A 179 18.02 -12.35 -27.73
CA GLU A 179 16.57 -12.57 -27.65
C GLU A 179 15.89 -11.80 -26.52
N GLU A 180 16.55 -11.63 -25.37
CA GLU A 180 15.96 -10.88 -24.26
C GLU A 180 15.91 -9.39 -24.57
N ILE A 181 16.92 -8.87 -25.28
CA ILE A 181 16.93 -7.50 -25.79
C ILE A 181 15.80 -7.31 -26.80
N GLN A 182 15.62 -8.27 -27.72
CA GLN A 182 14.55 -8.22 -28.73
C GLN A 182 13.16 -8.21 -28.08
N ARG A 183 12.89 -9.12 -27.14
CA ARG A 183 11.62 -9.15 -26.39
C ARG A 183 11.37 -7.86 -25.61
N MET A 184 12.42 -7.28 -25.01
CA MET A 184 12.31 -6.01 -24.29
C MET A 184 12.02 -4.85 -25.24
N ASN A 185 12.61 -4.85 -26.45
CA ASN A 185 12.33 -3.84 -27.46
C ASN A 185 10.88 -3.94 -27.96
N GLU A 186 10.42 -5.15 -28.29
CA GLU A 186 9.03 -5.39 -28.69
C GLU A 186 8.03 -5.00 -27.59
N GLN A 187 8.36 -5.26 -26.33
CA GLN A 187 7.54 -4.85 -25.21
C GLN A 187 7.46 -3.32 -25.10
N LYS A 188 8.58 -2.61 -25.31
CA LYS A 188 8.60 -1.15 -25.36
C LYS A 188 7.79 -0.62 -26.54
N ASP A 189 7.90 -1.23 -27.71
CA ASP A 189 7.14 -0.82 -28.90
C ASP A 189 5.63 -0.99 -28.69
N ARG A 190 5.21 -2.09 -28.06
CA ARG A 190 3.81 -2.31 -27.65
C ARG A 190 3.35 -1.25 -26.64
N GLU A 191 4.17 -0.94 -25.64
CA GLU A 191 3.85 0.09 -24.64
C GLU A 191 3.72 1.48 -25.28
N LEU A 192 4.59 1.81 -26.24
CA LEU A 192 4.51 3.06 -27.00
C LEU A 192 3.25 3.12 -27.86
N SER A 193 2.87 2.03 -28.53
CA SER A 193 1.65 1.96 -29.33
C SER A 193 0.39 2.16 -28.49
N ILE A 194 0.30 1.48 -27.34
CA ILE A 194 -0.81 1.66 -26.39
C ILE A 194 -0.89 3.11 -25.92
N ARG A 195 0.26 3.72 -25.59
CA ARG A 195 0.31 5.12 -25.16
C ARG A 195 -0.14 6.08 -26.26
N GLN A 196 0.22 5.81 -27.51
CA GLN A 196 -0.19 6.63 -28.65
C GLN A 196 -1.71 6.56 -28.88
N GLN A 197 -2.31 5.37 -28.74
CA GLN A 197 -3.76 5.20 -28.81
C GLN A 197 -4.48 5.94 -27.65
N GLU A 198 -3.91 5.92 -26.44
CA GLU A 198 -4.45 6.63 -25.29
C GLU A 198 -4.46 8.15 -25.52
N ILE A 199 -3.35 8.71 -26.02
CA ILE A 199 -3.26 10.13 -26.39
C ILE A 199 -4.31 10.49 -27.45
N GLU A 200 -4.50 9.63 -28.46
CA GLU A 200 -5.50 9.86 -29.50
C GLU A 200 -6.94 9.83 -28.95
N LEU A 201 -7.24 8.88 -28.07
CA LEU A 201 -8.54 8.78 -27.40
C LEU A 201 -8.80 10.00 -26.51
N GLU A 202 -7.82 10.45 -25.75
CA GLU A 202 -7.92 11.68 -24.94
C GLU A 202 -8.21 12.90 -25.82
N GLY A 203 -7.55 13.01 -26.98
CA GLY A 203 -7.81 14.06 -27.96
C GLY A 203 -9.27 14.03 -28.47
N LYS A 204 -9.77 12.84 -28.83
CA LYS A 204 -11.17 12.65 -29.27
C LYS A 204 -12.16 13.00 -28.15
N MET A 205 -11.90 12.59 -26.92
CA MET A 205 -12.76 12.95 -25.79
C MET A 205 -12.77 14.47 -25.53
N LEU A 206 -11.61 15.11 -25.61
CA LEU A 206 -11.49 16.56 -25.40
C LEU A 206 -12.27 17.32 -26.48
N GLN A 207 -12.23 16.84 -27.72
CA GLN A 207 -13.02 17.39 -28.81
C GLN A 207 -14.53 17.28 -28.54
N ALA A 208 -15.00 16.09 -28.15
CA ALA A 208 -16.40 15.88 -27.78
C ALA A 208 -16.83 16.77 -26.59
N TYR A 209 -15.94 17.01 -25.63
CA TYR A 209 -16.19 17.92 -24.51
C TYR A 209 -16.32 19.38 -24.97
N LYS A 210 -15.45 19.83 -25.88
CA LYS A 210 -15.52 21.17 -26.49
C LYS A 210 -16.81 21.36 -27.27
N GLU A 211 -17.24 20.35 -28.03
CA GLU A 211 -18.49 20.40 -28.78
C GLU A 211 -19.70 20.48 -27.85
N ARG A 212 -19.77 19.61 -26.83
CA ARG A 212 -20.83 19.64 -25.82
C ARG A 212 -20.91 20.97 -25.10
N THR A 213 -19.78 21.53 -24.69
CA THR A 213 -19.73 22.85 -24.03
C THR A 213 -20.15 23.96 -24.98
N SER A 214 -19.80 23.89 -26.27
CA SER A 214 -20.27 24.87 -27.27
C SER A 214 -21.79 24.85 -27.44
N VAL A 215 -22.41 23.67 -27.43
CA VAL A 215 -23.87 23.51 -27.54
C VAL A 215 -24.55 24.08 -26.30
N ILE A 216 -24.01 23.80 -25.11
CA ILE A 216 -24.51 24.36 -23.85
C ILE A 216 -24.42 25.88 -23.88
N LYS A 217 -23.29 26.43 -24.32
CA LYS A 217 -23.09 27.88 -24.41
C LYS A 217 -24.12 28.52 -25.35
N LYS A 218 -24.33 27.96 -26.55
CA LYS A 218 -25.37 28.42 -27.49
C LYS A 218 -26.77 28.34 -26.88
N LYS A 219 -27.08 27.26 -26.15
CA LYS A 219 -28.37 27.10 -25.46
C LYS A 219 -28.57 28.17 -24.38
N MET A 220 -27.50 28.51 -23.65
CA MET A 220 -27.50 29.56 -22.63
C MET A 220 -27.73 30.94 -23.26
N GLU A 221 -27.03 31.27 -24.34
CA GLU A 221 -27.22 32.53 -25.08
C GLU A 221 -28.66 32.67 -25.62
N LEU A 222 -29.26 31.58 -26.09
CA LEU A 222 -30.67 31.58 -26.50
C LEU A 222 -31.62 31.81 -25.33
N ALA A 223 -31.36 31.22 -24.16
CA ALA A 223 -32.15 31.43 -22.97
C ALA A 223 -32.06 32.89 -22.47
N GLU A 224 -30.86 33.48 -22.48
CA GLU A 224 -30.65 34.90 -22.15
C GLU A 224 -31.44 35.81 -23.07
N ARG A 225 -31.40 35.56 -24.39
CA ARG A 225 -32.20 36.33 -25.37
C ARG A 225 -33.70 36.18 -25.12
N TYR A 226 -34.16 34.97 -24.79
CA TYR A 226 -35.57 34.71 -24.50
C TYR A 226 -36.04 35.48 -23.25
N ILE A 227 -35.22 35.51 -22.20
CA ILE A 227 -35.50 36.29 -20.99
C ILE A 227 -35.66 37.78 -21.31
N VAL A 228 -34.74 38.36 -22.09
CA VAL A 228 -34.82 39.79 -22.49
C VAL A 228 -36.08 40.07 -23.32
N ILE A 229 -36.46 39.16 -24.22
CA ILE A 229 -37.68 39.28 -25.01
C ILE A 229 -38.93 39.23 -24.12
N GLU A 230 -38.98 38.35 -23.13
CA GLU A 230 -40.11 38.29 -22.20
C GLU A 230 -40.15 39.49 -21.24
N GLU A 231 -39.01 39.98 -20.75
CA GLU A 231 -38.94 41.21 -19.94
C GLU A 231 -39.43 42.45 -20.71
N THR A 232 -39.08 42.57 -21.99
CA THR A 232 -39.53 43.67 -22.87
C THR A 232 -41.01 43.58 -23.21
N LYS A 233 -41.56 42.38 -23.43
CA LYS A 233 -43.00 42.17 -23.66
C LYS A 233 -43.85 42.48 -22.44
N LEU A 234 -43.35 42.18 -21.23
CA LEU A 234 -44.08 42.41 -19.98
C LEU A 234 -43.98 43.87 -19.49
N GLY A 235 -43.29 44.76 -20.22
CA GLY A 235 -43.19 46.18 -19.88
C GLY A 235 -42.47 46.45 -18.55
N ILE A 236 -41.72 45.47 -18.02
CA ILE A 236 -40.98 45.59 -16.76
C ILE A 236 -39.66 46.29 -17.08
N ASN A 237 -39.73 47.60 -17.29
CA ASN A 237 -38.53 48.42 -17.38
C ASN A 237 -37.96 48.56 -15.95
N LYS A 238 -36.90 47.79 -15.64
CA LYS A 238 -36.19 47.89 -14.36
C LYS A 238 -35.65 49.33 -14.24
N LYS A 239 -36.20 50.09 -13.30
CA LYS A 239 -35.66 51.38 -12.83
C LYS A 239 -34.28 51.20 -12.22
#